data_AF-A0A7V5XDP1-F1
#
_entry.id   AF-A0A7V5XDP1-F1
#
_cell.length_a   1.000
_cell.length_b   1.000
_cell.length_c   1.000
_cell.angle_alpha   90.00
_cell.angle_beta   90.00
_cell.angle_gamma   90.00
#
_symmetry.space_group_name_H-M   'P 1'
#
loop_
_entity.id
_entity.type
_entity.pdbx_description
1 polymer ?
#
loop_
_entity_poly.entity_id
_entity_poly.type
_entity_poly.pdbx_seq_one_letter_code
_entity_poly.pdbx_strand_id
1 'polypeptide(L)'
;MDWLTISGAIAAMAGLGLVWYNRYRLHRAETALAEVQTQLKFSERAADDLQDKVRELQARLDRIALEDRRVQAGGERADILTAITLMRKGADAASLTGTCGLSRGEARLVGTLYGQTAGPTSDSTAH
;
A
#
# COMPACT_ATOMS: atom_id res chain seq x y z
N MET A 1 4.81 50.59 -68.27
CA MET A 1 4.89 49.94 -66.94
C MET A 1 3.48 49.82 -66.45
N ASP A 2 2.94 48.62 -66.56
CA ASP A 2 1.49 48.44 -66.66
C ASP A 2 0.91 48.29 -65.25
N TRP A 3 -0.02 49.18 -64.90
CA TRP A 3 -0.72 49.29 -63.61
C TRP A 3 -1.23 47.95 -63.05
N LEU A 4 -1.57 47.01 -63.94
CA LEU A 4 -2.01 45.66 -63.60
C LEU A 4 -0.95 44.85 -62.84
N THR A 5 0.33 45.00 -63.20
CA THR A 5 1.44 44.30 -62.51
C THR A 5 1.65 44.80 -61.08
N ILE A 6 1.43 46.10 -60.85
CA ILE A 6 1.54 46.71 -59.52
C ILE A 6 0.40 46.19 -58.62
N SER A 7 -0.82 46.13 -59.13
CA SER A 7 -1.97 45.64 -58.36
C SER A 7 -1.86 44.16 -57.98
N GLY A 8 -1.35 43.31 -58.88
CA GLY A 8 -1.11 41.89 -58.61
C GLY A 8 -0.03 41.67 -57.55
N ALA A 9 1.04 42.48 -57.56
CA ALA A 9 2.10 42.40 -56.56
C ALA A 9 1.60 42.76 -55.15
N ILE A 10 0.72 43.77 -55.03
CA ILE A 10 0.13 44.16 -53.74
C ILE A 10 -0.78 43.05 -53.19
N ALA A 11 -1.62 42.45 -54.04
CA ALA A 11 -2.49 41.34 -53.64
C ALA A 11 -1.69 40.11 -53.17
N ALA A 12 -0.58 39.79 -53.86
CA ALA A 12 0.31 38.70 -53.48
C ALA A 12 0.99 38.98 -52.12
N MET A 13 1.48 40.20 -51.88
CA MET A 13 2.07 40.58 -50.59
C MET A 13 1.05 40.55 -49.45
N ALA A 14 -0.18 41.01 -49.69
CA ALA A 14 -1.25 40.94 -48.71
C ALA A 14 -1.62 39.49 -48.38
N GLY A 15 -1.73 38.61 -49.38
CA GLY A 15 -2.00 37.19 -49.19
C GLY A 15 -0.90 36.47 -48.41
N LEU A 16 0.37 36.72 -48.75
CA LEU A 16 1.54 36.19 -48.03
C LEU A 16 1.58 36.67 -46.58
N GLY A 17 1.31 37.95 -46.33
CA GLY A 17 1.22 38.51 -44.98
C GLY A 17 0.11 37.85 -44.14
N LEU A 18 -1.05 37.59 -44.75
CA LEU A 18 -2.17 36.93 -44.09
C LEU A 18 -1.87 35.46 -43.76
N VAL A 19 -1.25 34.73 -44.70
CA VAL A 19 -0.79 33.35 -44.48
C VAL A 19 0.26 33.28 -43.38
N TRP A 20 1.24 34.18 -43.41
CA TRP A 20 2.29 34.26 -42.39
C TRP A 20 1.71 34.60 -41.02
N TYR A 21 0.80 35.58 -40.94
CA TYR A 21 0.12 35.96 -39.71
C TYR A 21 -0.71 34.81 -39.13
N ASN A 22 -1.48 34.12 -39.97
CA ASN A 22 -2.32 33.01 -39.53
C ASN A 22 -1.46 31.83 -39.04
N ARG A 23 -0.37 31.51 -39.75
CA ARG A 23 0.61 30.50 -39.34
C ARG A 23 1.31 30.86 -38.02
N TYR A 24 1.63 32.13 -37.83
CA TYR A 24 2.23 32.62 -36.59
C TYR A 24 1.25 32.50 -35.40
N ARG A 25 -0.04 32.79 -35.61
CA ARG A 25 -1.06 32.60 -34.57
C ARG A 25 -1.29 31.13 -34.24
N LEU A 26 -1.32 30.25 -35.25
CA LEU A 26 -1.42 28.80 -35.06
C LEU A 26 -0.28 28.26 -34.20
N HIS A 27 0.97 28.64 -34.49
CA HIS A 27 2.11 28.22 -33.68
C HIS A 27 2.03 28.71 -32.23
N ARG A 28 1.57 29.96 -31.99
CA ARG A 28 1.35 30.43 -30.61
C ARG A 28 0.26 29.64 -29.87
N ALA A 29 -0.80 29.25 -30.58
CA ALA A 29 -1.87 28.44 -30.01
C ALA A 29 -1.39 27.02 -29.68
N GLU A 30 -0.58 26.42 -30.55
CA GLU A 30 0.04 25.11 -30.32
C GLU A 30 0.98 25.12 -29.11
N THR A 31 1.80 26.15 -28.94
CA THR A 31 2.69 26.27 -27.78
C THR A 31 1.91 26.43 -26.47
N ALA A 32 0.83 27.22 -26.48
CA ALA A 32 -0.02 27.40 -25.31
C ALA A 32 -0.77 26.11 -24.94
N LEU A 33 -1.25 25.35 -25.93
CA LEU A 33 -1.86 24.05 -25.71
C LEU A 33 -0.85 23.02 -25.18
N ALA A 34 0.39 23.04 -25.68
CA ALA A 34 1.44 22.14 -25.20
C ALA A 34 1.76 22.38 -23.72
N GLU A 35 1.83 23.64 -23.28
CA GLU A 35 2.07 24.00 -21.88
C GLU A 35 0.90 23.60 -20.96
N VAL A 36 -0.34 23.79 -21.40
CA VAL A 36 -1.50 23.33 -20.63
C VAL A 36 -1.55 21.81 -20.55
N GLN A 37 -1.22 21.10 -21.64
CA GLN A 37 -1.15 19.64 -21.64
C GLN A 37 -0.06 19.09 -20.71
N THR A 38 1.10 19.75 -20.62
CA THR A 38 2.16 19.30 -19.69
C THR A 38 1.75 19.52 -18.24
N GLN A 39 1.10 20.63 -17.93
CA GLN A 39 0.54 20.88 -16.60
C GLN A 39 -0.56 19.88 -16.22
N LEU A 40 -1.47 19.56 -17.14
CA LEU A 40 -2.51 18.54 -16.95
C LEU A 40 -1.91 17.15 -16.70
N LYS A 41 -0.90 16.75 -17.48
CA LYS A 41 -0.22 15.46 -17.26
C LYS A 41 0.49 15.40 -15.90
N PHE A 42 0.99 16.54 -15.41
CA PHE A 42 1.60 16.59 -14.09
C PHE A 42 0.56 16.45 -12.98
N SER A 43 -0.57 17.17 -13.08
CA SER A 43 -1.65 17.07 -12.09
C SER A 43 -2.32 15.69 -12.10
N GLU A 44 -2.47 15.08 -13.27
CA GLU A 44 -2.99 13.71 -13.43
C GLU A 44 -2.11 12.69 -12.71
N ARG A 45 -0.78 12.75 -12.93
CA ARG A 45 0.17 11.88 -12.22
C ARG A 45 0.16 12.09 -10.70
N ALA A 46 0.00 13.34 -10.26
CA ALA A 46 -0.10 13.65 -8.83
C ALA A 46 -1.40 13.07 -8.23
N ALA A 47 -2.50 13.08 -8.98
CA ALA A 47 -3.76 12.49 -8.56
C ALA A 47 -3.65 10.95 -8.46
N ASP A 48 -2.99 10.30 -9.42
CA ASP A 48 -2.77 8.85 -9.40
C ASP A 48 -1.91 8.42 -8.19
N ASP A 49 -0.81 9.13 -7.92
CA ASP A 49 0.06 8.86 -6.76
C ASP A 49 -0.69 9.03 -5.44
N LEU A 50 -1.57 10.03 -5.34
CA LEU A 50 -2.44 10.22 -4.18
C LEU A 50 -3.47 9.09 -4.04
N GLN A 51 -4.07 8.61 -5.13
CA GLN A 51 -5.00 7.49 -5.09
C GLN A 51 -4.32 6.20 -4.61
N ASP A 52 -3.11 5.93 -5.08
CA ASP A 52 -2.38 4.73 -4.66
C ASP A 52 -1.98 4.80 -3.18
N LYS A 53 -1.55 5.96 -2.69
CA LYS A 53 -1.29 6.18 -1.25
C LYS A 53 -2.55 5.99 -0.40
N VAL A 54 -3.70 6.47 -0.86
CA VAL A 54 -4.97 6.28 -0.14
C VAL A 54 -5.35 4.80 -0.08
N ARG A 55 -5.19 4.05 -1.18
CA ARG A 55 -5.43 2.59 -1.19
C ARG A 55 -4.49 1.86 -0.23
N GLU A 56 -3.21 2.23 -0.21
CA GLU A 56 -2.24 1.63 0.70
C GLU A 56 -2.61 1.89 2.17
N LEU A 57 -2.98 3.13 2.50
CA LEU A 57 -3.42 3.48 3.85
C LEU A 57 -4.69 2.75 4.25
N GLN A 58 -5.64 2.59 3.32
CA GLN A 58 -6.86 1.82 3.57
C GLN A 58 -6.56 0.35 3.84
N ALA A 59 -5.68 -0.29 3.05
CA ALA A 59 -5.26 -1.66 3.29
C ALA A 59 -4.54 -1.85 4.64
N ARG A 60 -3.73 -0.86 5.05
CA ARG A 60 -3.07 -0.86 6.37
C ARG A 60 -4.10 -0.73 7.50
N LEU A 61 -5.09 0.15 7.34
CA LEU A 61 -6.17 0.31 8.32
C LEU A 61 -7.04 -0.96 8.43
N ASP A 62 -7.37 -1.60 7.32
CA ASP A 62 -8.13 -2.86 7.35
C ASP A 62 -7.36 -3.96 8.08
N ARG A 63 -6.04 -4.05 7.87
CA ARG A 63 -5.19 -4.99 8.60
C ARG A 63 -5.18 -4.70 10.11
N ILE A 64 -5.01 -3.44 10.50
CA ILE A 64 -5.03 -3.04 11.91
C ILE A 64 -6.41 -3.33 12.52
N ALA A 65 -7.50 -3.06 11.81
CA ALA A 65 -8.86 -3.33 12.28
C ALA A 65 -9.11 -4.84 12.46
N LEU A 66 -8.52 -5.69 11.62
CA LEU A 66 -8.58 -7.14 11.78
C LEU A 66 -7.76 -7.63 12.98
N GLU A 67 -6.56 -7.08 13.18
CA GLU A 67 -5.72 -7.38 14.35
C GLU A 67 -6.38 -6.92 15.65
N ASP A 68 -6.94 -5.71 15.68
CA ASP A 68 -7.67 -5.17 16.84
C ASP A 68 -8.91 -6.02 17.17
N ARG A 69 -9.67 -6.47 16.17
CA ARG A 69 -10.79 -7.41 16.40
C ARG A 69 -10.34 -8.75 17.00
N ARG A 70 -9.16 -9.27 16.61
CA ARG A 70 -8.61 -10.50 17.22
C ARG A 70 -8.22 -10.30 18.67
N VAL A 71 -7.61 -9.15 18.98
CA VAL A 71 -7.25 -8.77 20.35
C VAL A 71 -8.50 -8.55 21.21
N GLN A 72 -9.49 -7.80 20.71
CA GLN A 72 -10.76 -7.55 21.41
C GLN A 72 -11.60 -8.82 21.60
N ALA A 73 -11.58 -9.74 20.64
CA ALA A 73 -12.21 -11.06 20.78
C ALA A 73 -11.51 -11.96 21.81
N GLY A 74 -10.41 -11.51 22.42
CA GLY A 74 -9.67 -12.25 23.43
C GLY A 74 -8.91 -13.46 22.88
N GLY A 75 -8.63 -13.49 21.57
CA GLY A 75 -7.96 -14.61 20.89
C GLY A 75 -6.64 -14.97 21.57
N GLU A 76 -5.79 -13.98 21.82
CA GLU A 76 -4.50 -14.19 22.50
C GLU A 76 -4.67 -14.78 23.91
N ARG A 77 -5.69 -14.36 24.65
CA ARG A 77 -5.94 -14.88 26.01
C ARG A 77 -6.49 -16.30 25.98
N ALA A 78 -7.34 -16.62 25.01
CA ALA A 78 -7.84 -17.98 24.79
C ALA A 78 -6.71 -18.94 24.35
N ASP A 79 -5.80 -18.47 23.50
CA ASP A 79 -4.65 -19.24 23.02
C ASP A 79 -3.65 -19.50 24.14
N ILE A 80 -3.39 -18.52 25.02
CA ILE A 80 -2.53 -18.70 26.21
C ILE A 80 -3.16 -19.69 27.20
N LEU A 81 -4.47 -19.60 27.48
CA LEU A 81 -5.14 -20.55 28.37
C LEU A 81 -5.08 -21.97 27.80
N THR A 82 -5.31 -22.12 26.48
CA THR A 82 -5.19 -23.40 25.78
C THR A 82 -3.75 -23.94 25.86
N ALA A 83 -2.75 -23.09 25.66
CA ALA A 83 -1.35 -23.45 25.80
C ALA A 83 -0.99 -23.92 27.21
N ILE A 84 -1.49 -23.24 28.26
CA ILE A 84 -1.30 -23.67 29.65
C ILE A 84 -1.95 -25.05 29.88
N THR A 85 -3.15 -25.29 29.34
CA THR A 85 -3.80 -26.61 29.48
C THR A 85 -3.03 -27.71 28.77
N LEU A 86 -2.44 -27.44 27.60
CA LEU A 86 -1.62 -28.39 26.86
C LEU A 86 -0.30 -28.68 27.60
N MET A 87 0.32 -27.68 28.23
CA MET A 87 1.52 -27.90 29.08
C MET A 87 1.22 -28.71 30.31
N ARG A 88 0.08 -28.46 30.97
CA ARG A 88 -0.33 -29.30 32.10
C ARG A 88 -0.59 -30.76 31.69
N LYS A 89 -0.93 -31.01 30.42
CA LYS A 89 -1.08 -32.34 29.83
C LYS A 89 0.24 -32.92 29.29
N GLY A 90 1.36 -32.21 29.43
CA GLY A 90 2.69 -32.68 29.03
C GLY A 90 3.00 -32.53 27.53
N ALA A 91 2.29 -31.66 26.80
CA ALA A 91 2.68 -31.36 25.43
C ALA A 91 4.04 -30.65 25.39
N ASP A 92 4.74 -30.69 24.25
CA ASP A 92 6.03 -30.01 24.10
C ASP A 92 5.87 -28.57 23.60
N ALA A 93 6.94 -27.79 23.72
CA ALA A 93 6.94 -26.39 23.27
C ALA A 93 6.74 -26.24 21.75
N ALA A 94 7.09 -27.24 20.94
CA ALA A 94 6.86 -27.21 19.49
C ALA A 94 5.35 -27.34 19.16
N SER A 95 4.64 -28.18 19.90
CA SER A 95 3.19 -28.39 19.81
C SER A 95 2.43 -27.13 20.18
N LEU A 96 2.93 -26.35 21.15
CA LEU A 96 2.36 -25.05 21.51
C LEU A 96 2.51 -24.00 20.41
N THR A 97 3.68 -23.91 19.80
CA THR A 97 3.92 -22.96 18.71
C THR A 97 3.05 -23.27 17.50
N GLY A 98 2.80 -24.56 17.21
CA GLY A 98 1.97 -24.99 16.09
C GLY A 98 0.46 -24.87 16.33
N THR A 99 0.00 -25.13 17.56
CA THR A 99 -1.44 -25.24 17.86
C THR A 99 -2.05 -23.93 18.35
N CYS A 100 -1.28 -23.15 19.12
CA CYS A 100 -1.76 -21.94 19.77
C CYS A 100 -1.11 -20.66 19.20
N GLY A 101 -0.26 -20.78 18.17
CA GLY A 101 0.37 -19.64 17.51
C GLY A 101 1.37 -18.86 18.37
N LEU A 102 1.80 -19.40 19.52
CA LEU A 102 2.76 -18.74 20.40
C LEU A 102 4.13 -18.60 19.71
N SER A 103 4.84 -17.53 20.02
CA SER A 103 6.25 -17.42 19.68
C SER A 103 7.09 -18.44 20.46
N ARG A 104 8.28 -18.79 19.94
CA ARG A 104 9.22 -19.70 20.62
C ARG A 104 9.57 -19.26 22.05
N GLY A 105 9.67 -17.94 22.28
CA GLY A 105 9.96 -17.37 23.59
C GLY A 105 8.81 -17.58 24.57
N GLU A 106 7.58 -17.33 24.13
CA GLU A 106 6.37 -17.49 24.95
C GLU A 106 6.09 -18.97 25.25
N ALA A 107 6.22 -19.86 24.26
CA ALA A 107 6.05 -21.30 24.48
C ALA A 107 7.06 -21.85 25.51
N ARG A 108 8.32 -21.37 25.45
CA ARG A 108 9.34 -21.73 26.45
C ARG A 108 8.98 -21.18 27.83
N LEU A 109 8.50 -19.94 27.92
CA LEU A 109 8.08 -19.32 29.18
C LEU A 109 6.88 -20.07 29.81
N VAL A 110 5.86 -20.39 29.02
CA VAL A 110 4.69 -21.17 29.47
C VAL A 110 5.13 -22.57 29.93
N GLY A 111 6.04 -23.22 29.20
CA GLY A 111 6.64 -24.48 29.63
C GLY A 111 7.39 -24.36 30.97
N THR A 112 8.17 -23.30 31.18
CA THR A 112 8.89 -23.10 32.46
C THR A 112 7.97 -22.78 33.63
N LEU A 113 6.87 -22.07 33.41
CA LEU A 113 5.94 -21.66 34.47
C LEU A 113 4.91 -22.74 34.82
N TYR A 114 4.50 -23.55 33.83
CA TYR A 114 3.37 -24.48 33.98
C TYR A 114 3.69 -25.94 33.66
N GLY A 115 4.91 -26.25 33.19
CA GLY A 115 5.34 -27.61 32.84
C GLY A 115 5.66 -28.53 34.02
N GLN A 116 5.54 -28.04 35.27
CA GLN A 116 5.96 -28.76 36.48
C GLN A 116 4.83 -29.43 37.28
N THR A 117 3.65 -29.68 36.68
CA THR A 117 2.54 -30.37 37.39
C THR A 117 2.26 -31.79 36.92
N ALA A 118 3.10 -32.39 36.08
CA ALA A 118 3.09 -33.83 35.83
C ALA A 118 4.24 -34.47 36.63
N GLY A 119 4.04 -34.68 37.92
CA GLY A 119 5.02 -35.38 38.77
C GLY A 119 5.09 -36.87 38.47
N PRO A 120 6.25 -37.52 38.71
CA PRO A 120 6.28 -38.89 39.15
C PRO A 120 6.39 -38.92 40.69
N THR A 121 5.25 -38.89 41.38
CA THR A 121 5.15 -39.45 42.73
C THR A 121 4.84 -40.94 42.61
N SER A 122 5.87 -41.72 42.32
CA SER A 122 5.91 -43.15 42.61
C SER A 122 7.34 -43.63 42.39
N ASP A 123 8.20 -43.48 43.40
CA ASP A 123 9.01 -44.63 43.78
C ASP A 123 9.14 -44.68 45.30
N SER A 124 8.52 -45.74 45.80
CA SER A 124 8.30 -46.09 47.18
C SER A 124 9.62 -46.57 47.78
N THR A 125 10.00 -45.97 48.90
CA THR A 125 10.69 -46.68 49.98
C THR A 125 9.97 -48.00 50.28
N ALA A 126 10.58 -49.13 49.93
CA ALA A 126 10.36 -50.45 50.55
C ALA A 126 11.39 -51.47 50.02
N HIS A 127 12.60 -51.45 50.58
CA HIS A 127 13.21 -52.63 51.23
C HIS A 127 14.55 -52.29 51.87
#